data_AF-A0A1G3MSJ8-F1
#
_entry.id   AF-A0A1G3MSJ8-F1
#
_cell.length_a   1.000
_cell.length_b   1.000
_cell.length_c   1.000
_cell.angle_alpha   90.00
_cell.angle_beta   90.00
_cell.angle_gamma   90.00
#
_symmetry.space_group_name_H-M   'P 1'
#
loop_
_entity.id
_entity.type
_entity.pdbx_description
1 polymer ?
#
loop_
_entity_poly.entity_id
_entity_poly.type
_entity_poly.pdbx_seq_one_letter_code
_entity_poly.pdbx_strand_id
1 'polypeptide(L)'
;MRKIPVISSDDKLNEFIRSQCNVFGNEFTPVFFTNKDEVIAFLKYELPEMKIFNLSDKKVDVQGIIDEIRKDPWLHYGGLIVIHDVVADKVLQESLVEQNLVATLRRRDVERGFIRLLKILRQNKQILFQRGIQQHLLKNISGSFVIDNDPLDITTYANLVTNYLFNANLISRDIKEKLHVALLELLINAIEHGNCRISYDEKTAWLEQNRDIMDLIREKNKAPEIKVRKVFFTYTITPEWSRISIRDEGDGFDWRARLASKRDQPELHGMGMQMAGLYVQRLQYNDKGNEVSFEIDHQHNESNIIPAIFGSSQEMIFQDGQYICSEGEESDYLYYIVSGMLYVYSKGKLVSALSPDDIFMGEMSFLLSNKRSATVVSKGKSVLIRISKQDFVNLIRDNPHYGIFLARLLAQRLARLNLRMSRLNTEYLKVKQDLAACDPPHD
;
A
#
# COMPACT_ATOMS: atom_id res chain seq x y z
N MET A 1 -9.68 -18.05 4.76
CA MET A 1 -10.82 -17.13 5.02
C MET A 1 -10.24 -15.92 5.72
N ARG A 2 -10.57 -14.70 5.29
CA ARG A 2 -9.96 -13.49 5.83
C ARG A 2 -10.82 -12.95 6.96
N LYS A 3 -10.29 -12.97 8.18
CA LYS A 3 -11.01 -12.39 9.31
C LYS A 3 -10.88 -10.86 9.27
N ILE A 4 -12.01 -10.17 9.35
CA ILE A 4 -12.10 -8.70 9.35
C ILE A 4 -12.60 -8.27 10.72
N PRO A 5 -11.79 -7.67 11.59
CA PRO A 5 -12.29 -7.09 12.82
C PRO A 5 -13.18 -5.88 12.49
N VAL A 6 -14.39 -5.90 13.05
CA VAL A 6 -15.38 -4.83 12.96
C VAL A 6 -15.60 -4.30 14.37
N ILE A 7 -15.17 -3.06 14.60
CA ILE A 7 -15.23 -2.41 15.90
C ILE A 7 -16.53 -1.60 15.92
N SER A 8 -17.59 -2.19 16.50
CA SER A 8 -18.94 -1.64 16.50
C SER A 8 -19.86 -2.42 17.45
N SER A 9 -20.61 -1.69 18.28
CA SER A 9 -21.73 -2.17 19.11
C SER A 9 -23.11 -1.98 18.46
N ASP A 10 -23.18 -1.44 17.25
CA ASP A 10 -24.42 -1.27 16.49
C ASP A 10 -24.84 -2.60 15.84
N ASP A 11 -25.81 -3.29 16.43
CA ASP A 11 -26.32 -4.58 15.96
C ASP A 11 -26.86 -4.53 14.52
N LYS A 12 -27.56 -3.44 14.14
CA LYS A 12 -28.10 -3.29 12.78
C LYS A 12 -26.97 -3.16 11.76
N LEU A 13 -25.94 -2.37 12.08
CA LEU A 13 -24.75 -2.28 11.24
C LEU A 13 -24.04 -3.63 11.14
N ASN A 14 -23.90 -4.33 12.27
CA ASN A 14 -23.19 -5.59 12.35
C ASN A 14 -23.87 -6.69 11.55
N GLU A 15 -25.20 -6.80 11.65
CA GLU A 15 -26.02 -7.70 10.83
C GLU A 15 -25.91 -7.35 9.34
N PHE A 16 -25.97 -6.05 9.00
CA PHE A 16 -25.79 -5.59 7.64
C PHE A 16 -24.42 -6.02 7.08
N ILE A 17 -23.32 -5.69 7.77
CA ILE A 17 -21.95 -6.06 7.34
C ILE A 17 -21.82 -7.56 7.17
N ARG A 18 -22.35 -8.35 8.13
CA ARG A 18 -22.36 -9.81 8.05
C ARG A 18 -23.09 -10.31 6.80
N SER A 19 -24.27 -9.78 6.53
CA SER A 19 -25.07 -10.14 5.35
C SER A 19 -24.31 -9.85 4.04
N GLN A 20 -23.64 -8.69 3.95
CA GLN A 20 -22.91 -8.29 2.75
C GLN A 20 -21.65 -9.12 2.54
N CYS A 21 -20.92 -9.44 3.61
CA CYS A 21 -19.76 -10.33 3.53
C CYS A 21 -20.15 -11.74 3.05
N ASN A 22 -21.29 -12.26 3.51
CA ASN A 22 -21.80 -13.59 3.11
C ASN A 22 -22.09 -13.70 1.61
N VAL A 23 -22.42 -12.60 0.92
CA VAL A 23 -22.59 -12.57 -0.55
C VAL A 23 -21.32 -13.02 -1.29
N PHE A 24 -20.15 -12.85 -0.67
CA PHE A 24 -18.85 -13.27 -1.19
C PHE A 24 -18.40 -14.64 -0.65
N GLY A 25 -19.32 -15.41 -0.06
CA GLY A 25 -19.01 -16.70 0.58
C GLY A 25 -18.05 -16.54 1.76
N ASN A 26 -17.13 -17.49 1.93
CA ASN A 26 -16.17 -17.51 3.05
C ASN A 26 -14.90 -16.66 2.78
N GLU A 27 -14.95 -15.75 1.81
CA GLU A 27 -13.81 -14.91 1.47
C GLU A 27 -13.55 -13.84 2.55
N PHE A 28 -14.61 -13.14 2.94
CA PHE A 28 -14.60 -12.09 3.97
C PHE A 28 -15.38 -12.57 5.20
N THR A 29 -14.71 -12.72 6.33
CA THR A 29 -15.30 -13.23 7.58
C THR A 29 -15.26 -12.14 8.65
N PRO A 30 -16.34 -11.37 8.85
CA PRO A 30 -16.34 -10.32 9.86
C PRO A 30 -16.36 -10.91 11.28
N VAL A 31 -15.54 -10.34 12.16
CA VAL A 31 -15.46 -10.66 13.58
C VAL A 31 -15.72 -9.36 14.35
N PHE A 32 -16.74 -9.35 15.20
CA PHE A 32 -17.23 -8.12 15.82
C PHE A 32 -16.65 -7.94 17.21
N PHE A 33 -16.25 -6.72 17.52
CA PHE A 33 -15.63 -6.36 18.79
C PHE A 33 -16.24 -5.08 19.35
N THR A 34 -16.36 -5.02 20.67
CA THR A 34 -16.78 -3.84 21.43
C THR A 34 -15.75 -3.46 22.51
N ASN A 35 -14.90 -4.39 22.93
CA ASN A 35 -13.87 -4.18 23.95
C ASN A 35 -12.50 -3.85 23.32
N LYS A 36 -11.84 -2.81 23.82
CA LYS A 36 -10.52 -2.36 23.35
C LYS A 36 -9.43 -3.43 23.47
N ASP A 37 -9.33 -4.12 24.60
CA ASP A 37 -8.26 -5.08 24.85
C ASP A 37 -8.38 -6.31 23.93
N GLU A 38 -9.61 -6.76 23.70
CA GLU A 38 -9.89 -7.84 22.73
C GLU A 38 -9.50 -7.43 21.30
N VAL A 39 -9.81 -6.19 20.90
CA VAL A 39 -9.40 -5.65 19.59
C VAL A 39 -7.89 -5.66 19.46
N ILE A 40 -7.17 -5.10 20.44
CA ILE A 40 -5.70 -5.03 20.39
C ILE A 40 -5.10 -6.43 20.38
N ALA A 41 -5.60 -7.36 21.19
CA ALA A 41 -5.14 -8.75 21.19
C ALA A 41 -5.37 -9.42 19.82
N PHE A 42 -6.54 -9.22 19.22
CA PHE A 42 -6.86 -9.76 17.90
C PHE A 42 -5.95 -9.17 16.81
N LEU A 43 -5.77 -7.85 16.80
CA LEU A 43 -4.89 -7.17 15.84
C LEU A 43 -3.44 -7.68 15.95
N LYS A 44 -2.93 -7.85 17.18
CA LYS A 44 -1.59 -8.40 17.46
C LYS A 44 -1.43 -9.84 16.96
N TYR A 45 -2.44 -10.69 17.15
CA TYR A 45 -2.34 -12.13 16.88
C TYR A 45 -2.65 -12.51 15.44
N GLU A 46 -3.77 -12.03 14.90
CA GLU A 46 -4.23 -12.39 13.57
C GLU A 46 -3.50 -11.60 12.48
N LEU A 47 -3.09 -10.35 12.79
CA LEU A 47 -2.54 -9.38 11.83
C LEU A 47 -3.45 -9.26 10.59
N PRO A 48 -4.71 -8.83 10.78
CA PRO A 48 -5.69 -8.82 9.71
C PRO A 48 -5.30 -7.85 8.60
N GLU A 49 -5.59 -8.24 7.35
CA GLU A 49 -5.27 -7.44 6.16
C GLU A 49 -6.17 -6.22 6.01
N MET A 50 -7.30 -6.17 6.72
CA MET A 50 -8.19 -5.03 6.77
C MET A 50 -8.94 -4.99 8.09
N LYS A 51 -9.45 -3.82 8.47
CA LYS A 51 -10.20 -3.56 9.71
C LYS A 51 -11.26 -2.49 9.49
N ILE A 52 -12.40 -2.60 10.15
CA ILE A 52 -13.54 -1.68 10.02
C ILE A 52 -13.82 -0.99 11.34
N PHE A 53 -13.71 0.34 11.38
CA PHE A 53 -13.94 1.15 12.57
C PHE A 53 -15.23 1.96 12.42
N ASN A 54 -16.20 1.76 13.31
CA ASN A 54 -17.39 2.59 13.39
C ASN A 54 -17.15 3.77 14.36
N LEU A 55 -16.73 4.91 13.83
CA LEU A 55 -16.48 6.13 14.60
C LEU A 55 -17.77 6.82 15.07
N SER A 56 -18.91 6.43 14.49
CA SER A 56 -20.22 6.93 14.94
C SER A 56 -20.65 6.29 16.25
N ASP A 57 -19.99 5.22 16.67
CA ASP A 57 -20.31 4.49 17.88
C ASP A 57 -19.67 5.12 19.12
N LYS A 58 -20.49 5.78 19.94
CA LYS A 58 -20.06 6.41 21.19
C LYS A 58 -19.85 5.41 22.34
N LYS A 59 -20.27 4.16 22.19
CA LYS A 59 -20.14 3.14 23.25
C LYS A 59 -18.78 2.42 23.21
N VAL A 60 -18.08 2.51 22.07
CA VAL A 60 -16.79 1.84 21.87
C VAL A 60 -15.68 2.89 21.84
N ASP A 61 -14.61 2.67 22.60
CA ASP A 61 -13.44 3.55 22.64
C ASP A 61 -12.56 3.37 21.40
N VAL A 62 -13.06 3.80 20.24
CA VAL A 62 -12.32 3.69 18.98
C VAL A 62 -11.09 4.61 18.96
N GLN A 63 -11.19 5.79 19.57
CA GLN A 63 -10.06 6.71 19.67
C GLN A 63 -8.91 6.08 20.47
N GLY A 64 -9.20 5.51 21.64
CA GLY A 64 -8.19 4.80 22.43
C GLY A 64 -7.61 3.59 21.72
N ILE A 65 -8.35 2.91 20.83
CA ILE A 65 -7.81 1.86 19.96
C ILE A 65 -6.84 2.46 18.93
N ILE A 66 -7.20 3.56 18.26
CA ILE A 66 -6.34 4.24 17.28
C ILE A 66 -5.03 4.71 17.95
N ASP A 67 -5.12 5.26 19.16
CA ASP A 67 -3.94 5.73 19.90
C ASP A 67 -3.02 4.59 20.34
N GLU A 68 -3.55 3.41 20.70
CA GLU A 68 -2.72 2.22 20.95
C GLU A 68 -2.09 1.69 19.66
N ILE A 69 -2.82 1.72 18.54
CA ILE A 69 -2.27 1.37 17.23
C ILE A 69 -1.10 2.31 16.88
N ARG A 70 -1.24 3.62 17.14
CA ARG A 70 -0.19 4.61 16.89
C ARG A 70 1.09 4.35 17.67
N LYS A 71 0.98 3.86 18.90
CA LYS A 71 2.14 3.50 19.73
C LYS A 71 2.90 2.29 19.17
N ASP A 72 2.26 1.46 18.36
CA ASP A 72 2.85 0.28 17.75
C ASP A 72 2.68 0.28 16.22
N PRO A 73 3.69 0.74 15.46
CA PRO A 73 3.67 0.77 14.00
C PRO A 73 3.28 -0.55 13.33
N TRP A 74 3.42 -1.70 14.00
CA TRP A 74 2.97 -2.99 13.45
C TRP A 74 1.47 -3.20 13.48
N LEU A 75 0.74 -2.52 14.37
CA LEU A 75 -0.71 -2.55 14.38
C LEU A 75 -1.33 -1.68 13.30
N HIS A 76 -0.55 -0.80 12.64
CA HIS A 76 -0.97 -0.11 11.41
C HIS A 76 -1.13 -1.07 10.22
N TYR A 77 -0.77 -2.35 10.39
CA TYR A 77 -0.95 -3.36 9.37
C TYR A 77 -2.41 -3.51 8.96
N GLY A 78 -2.62 -3.65 7.65
CA GLY A 78 -3.92 -3.82 7.03
C GLY A 78 -4.67 -2.51 6.75
N GLY A 79 -5.52 -2.56 5.72
CA GLY A 79 -6.34 -1.45 5.29
C GLY A 79 -7.44 -1.07 6.27
N LEU A 80 -7.56 0.20 6.61
CA LEU A 80 -8.60 0.72 7.50
C LEU A 80 -9.81 1.20 6.69
N ILE A 81 -11.00 0.69 7.03
CA ILE A 81 -12.27 1.19 6.52
C ILE A 81 -12.96 1.90 7.68
N VAL A 82 -13.34 3.15 7.47
CA VAL A 82 -13.98 3.98 8.48
C VAL A 82 -15.45 4.16 8.15
N ILE A 83 -16.31 4.00 9.15
CA ILE A 83 -17.72 4.36 9.10
C ILE A 83 -17.94 5.53 10.06
N HIS A 84 -18.53 6.63 9.59
CA HIS A 84 -18.74 7.82 10.41
C HIS A 84 -20.06 8.54 10.11
N ASP A 85 -20.58 9.26 11.09
CA ASP A 85 -21.67 10.24 10.92
C ASP A 85 -21.04 11.62 10.80
N VAL A 86 -20.92 12.15 9.56
CA VAL A 86 -20.54 13.50 9.05
C VAL A 86 -19.61 14.40 9.91
N VAL A 87 -19.81 14.51 11.21
CA VAL A 87 -18.97 15.20 12.19
C VAL A 87 -17.97 14.20 12.81
N ALA A 88 -16.95 13.80 12.06
CA ALA A 88 -15.74 13.30 12.71
C ALA A 88 -14.95 14.51 13.21
N ASP A 89 -14.50 14.47 14.48
CA ASP A 89 -13.63 15.49 15.07
C ASP A 89 -12.43 15.74 14.13
N LYS A 90 -12.01 16.99 13.97
CA LYS A 90 -10.83 17.34 13.15
C LYS A 90 -9.59 16.57 13.63
N VAL A 91 -9.48 16.35 14.94
CA VAL A 91 -8.44 15.55 15.58
C VAL A 91 -8.49 14.08 15.16
N LEU A 92 -9.70 13.54 15.00
CA LEU A 92 -9.92 12.16 14.53
C LEU A 92 -9.63 12.03 13.03
N GLN A 93 -9.87 13.07 12.23
CA GLN A 93 -9.47 13.05 10.82
C GLN A 93 -7.95 13.08 10.66
N GLU A 94 -7.25 13.92 11.42
CA GLU A 94 -5.78 13.98 11.42
C GLU A 94 -5.17 12.65 11.87
N SER A 95 -5.75 11.96 12.86
CA SER A 95 -5.25 10.66 13.31
C SER A 95 -5.47 9.52 12.31
N LEU A 96 -6.47 9.63 11.44
CA LEU A 96 -6.76 8.66 10.38
C LEU A 96 -5.82 8.78 9.17
N VAL A 97 -5.25 9.97 8.92
CA VAL A 97 -4.28 10.19 7.81
C VAL A 97 -3.01 9.35 8.01
N GLU A 98 -2.63 9.10 9.26
CA GLU A 98 -1.48 8.26 9.61
C GLU A 98 -1.77 6.76 9.48
N GLN A 99 -3.03 6.37 9.32
CA GLN A 99 -3.44 4.98 9.15
C GLN A 99 -3.42 4.59 7.67
N ASN A 100 -3.35 3.30 7.38
CA ASN A 100 -3.54 2.75 6.03
C ASN A 100 -5.01 2.84 5.60
N LEU A 101 -5.58 4.05 5.57
CA LEU A 101 -6.97 4.30 5.23
C LEU A 101 -7.25 3.84 3.80
N VAL A 102 -8.18 2.92 3.66
CA VAL A 102 -8.66 2.41 2.36
C VAL A 102 -9.90 3.16 1.94
N ALA A 103 -10.90 3.26 2.82
CA ALA A 103 -12.17 3.90 2.49
C ALA A 103 -12.82 4.54 3.71
N THR A 104 -13.56 5.61 3.46
CA THR A 104 -14.38 6.30 4.46
C THR A 104 -15.81 6.33 3.96
N LEU A 105 -16.73 5.76 4.74
CA LEU A 105 -18.14 5.67 4.42
C LEU A 105 -18.96 6.46 5.44
N ARG A 106 -19.79 7.39 4.96
CA ARG A 106 -20.80 8.03 5.81
C ARG A 106 -21.86 6.98 6.17
N ARG A 107 -22.37 6.95 7.41
CA ARG A 107 -23.36 5.95 7.87
C ARG A 107 -24.55 5.82 6.92
N ARG A 108 -25.06 6.95 6.43
CA ARG A 108 -26.17 7.03 5.46
C ARG A 108 -25.89 6.39 4.10
N ASP A 109 -24.60 6.30 3.74
CA ASP A 109 -24.13 5.78 2.45
C ASP A 109 -23.63 4.32 2.58
N VAL A 110 -23.51 3.77 3.80
CA VAL A 110 -23.00 2.40 4.07
C VAL A 110 -23.78 1.33 3.30
N GLU A 111 -25.11 1.40 3.28
CA GLU A 111 -25.95 0.40 2.63
C GLU A 111 -25.63 0.24 1.14
N ARG A 112 -25.30 1.35 0.47
CA ARG A 112 -24.99 1.37 -0.97
C ARG A 112 -23.48 1.20 -1.23
N GLY A 113 -22.64 1.83 -0.41
CA GLY A 113 -21.19 1.90 -0.60
C GLY A 113 -20.46 0.63 -0.18
N PHE A 114 -20.91 -0.07 0.88
CA PHE A 114 -20.14 -1.17 1.45
C PHE A 114 -20.03 -2.38 0.51
N ILE A 115 -21.12 -2.76 -0.17
CA ILE A 115 -21.06 -3.86 -1.15
C ILE A 115 -20.15 -3.51 -2.35
N ARG A 116 -20.14 -2.25 -2.78
CA ARG A 116 -19.27 -1.77 -3.86
C ARG A 116 -17.82 -1.83 -3.43
N LEU A 117 -17.52 -1.34 -2.22
CA LEU A 117 -16.21 -1.46 -1.60
C LEU A 117 -15.72 -2.91 -1.61
N LEU A 118 -16.51 -3.87 -1.11
CA LEU A 118 -16.12 -5.28 -1.13
C LEU A 118 -15.84 -5.83 -2.54
N LYS A 119 -16.60 -5.41 -3.56
CA LYS A 119 -16.32 -5.75 -4.96
C LYS A 119 -14.98 -5.19 -5.42
N ILE A 120 -14.69 -3.92 -5.11
CA ILE A 120 -13.41 -3.27 -5.43
C ILE A 120 -12.26 -4.04 -4.78
N LEU A 121 -12.36 -4.34 -3.48
CA LEU A 121 -11.32 -5.06 -2.74
C LEU A 121 -11.10 -6.49 -3.29
N ARG A 122 -12.18 -7.18 -3.69
CA ARG A 122 -12.11 -8.52 -4.28
C ARG A 122 -11.47 -8.52 -5.67
N GLN A 123 -11.79 -7.53 -6.51
CA GLN A 123 -11.23 -7.42 -7.86
C GLN A 123 -9.75 -7.02 -7.82
N ASN A 124 -9.33 -6.26 -6.80
CA ASN A 124 -8.00 -5.67 -6.71
C ASN A 124 -7.16 -6.28 -5.59
N LYS A 125 -7.33 -7.59 -5.38
CA LYS A 125 -6.59 -8.34 -4.37
C LYS A 125 -5.07 -8.19 -4.48
N GLN A 126 -4.54 -8.04 -5.68
CA GLN A 126 -3.10 -7.95 -5.91
C GLN A 126 -2.47 -6.71 -5.24
N ILE A 127 -3.20 -5.58 -5.20
CA ILE A 127 -2.71 -4.34 -4.57
C ILE A 127 -2.85 -4.39 -3.05
N LEU A 128 -3.93 -4.96 -2.54
CA LEU A 128 -4.22 -4.97 -1.10
C LEU A 128 -3.39 -5.99 -0.32
N PHE A 129 -3.06 -7.12 -0.95
CA PHE A 129 -2.67 -8.33 -0.24
C PHE A 129 -1.27 -8.85 -0.60
N GLN A 130 -0.49 -8.06 -1.36
CA GLN A 130 0.90 -8.38 -1.67
C GLN A 130 1.87 -7.60 -0.77
N ARG A 131 2.08 -8.10 0.45
CA ARG A 131 3.36 -7.94 1.15
C ARG A 131 4.01 -9.31 1.32
N GLY A 132 5.30 -9.42 1.02
CA GLY A 132 6.09 -10.66 1.17
C GLY A 132 6.40 -11.39 -0.15
N ILE A 133 6.19 -12.71 -0.21
CA ILE A 133 6.64 -13.60 -1.31
C ILE A 133 6.20 -13.12 -2.71
N GLN A 134 5.02 -12.51 -2.83
CA GLN A 134 4.42 -12.14 -4.11
C GLN A 134 4.99 -10.86 -4.74
N GLN A 135 5.49 -9.90 -3.95
CA GLN A 135 6.04 -8.62 -4.46
C GLN A 135 7.25 -8.82 -5.40
N HIS A 136 8.07 -9.86 -5.16
CA HIS A 136 9.24 -10.15 -6.01
C HIS A 136 9.00 -11.27 -7.03
N LEU A 137 7.84 -11.94 -7.00
CA LEU A 137 7.50 -12.97 -7.99
C LEU A 137 6.98 -12.36 -9.29
N LEU A 138 6.41 -11.15 -9.22
CA LEU A 138 5.93 -10.38 -10.38
C LEU A 138 6.83 -9.17 -10.54
N LYS A 139 7.75 -9.20 -11.51
CA LYS A 139 8.62 -8.05 -11.81
C LYS A 139 7.82 -6.80 -12.14
N ASN A 140 6.70 -6.97 -12.84
CA ASN A 140 5.79 -5.90 -13.21
C ASN A 140 4.38 -6.29 -12.79
N ILE A 141 3.67 -5.37 -12.15
CA ILE A 141 2.25 -5.47 -11.84
C ILE A 141 1.53 -4.53 -12.80
N SER A 142 0.44 -4.99 -13.38
CA SER A 142 -0.45 -4.11 -14.14
C SER A 142 -1.89 -4.47 -13.83
N GLY A 143 -2.73 -3.45 -13.83
CA GLY A 143 -4.15 -3.63 -13.57
C GLY A 143 -4.93 -2.41 -13.99
N SER A 144 -6.25 -2.54 -13.87
CA SER A 144 -7.19 -1.50 -14.24
C SER A 144 -8.40 -1.53 -13.33
N PHE A 145 -8.81 -0.37 -12.85
CA PHE A 145 -10.10 -0.15 -12.24
C PHE A 145 -11.08 0.37 -13.29
N VAL A 146 -12.29 -0.18 -13.28
CA VAL A 146 -13.42 0.34 -14.05
C VAL A 146 -14.35 1.01 -13.07
N ILE A 147 -14.47 2.32 -13.19
CA ILE A 147 -15.09 3.19 -12.20
C ILE A 147 -16.41 3.70 -12.78
N ASP A 148 -17.50 3.51 -12.02
CA ASP A 148 -18.80 4.14 -12.30
C ASP A 148 -18.76 5.63 -11.93
N ASN A 149 -19.72 6.42 -12.42
CA ASN A 149 -19.85 7.84 -12.08
C ASN A 149 -20.39 8.06 -10.65
N ASP A 150 -19.75 7.45 -9.66
CA ASP A 150 -20.00 7.68 -8.24
C ASP A 150 -18.69 8.11 -7.56
N PRO A 151 -18.62 9.35 -7.06
CA PRO A 151 -17.37 9.85 -6.52
C PRO A 151 -17.02 9.27 -5.14
N LEU A 152 -17.95 8.55 -4.48
CA LEU A 152 -17.66 7.85 -3.21
C LEU A 152 -16.50 6.85 -3.35
N ASP A 153 -16.38 6.21 -4.51
CA ASP A 153 -15.36 5.17 -4.72
C ASP A 153 -14.00 5.75 -5.12
N ILE A 154 -13.91 7.00 -5.59
CA ILE A 154 -12.67 7.64 -6.08
C ILE A 154 -11.58 7.61 -5.01
N THR A 155 -11.95 8.01 -3.80
CA THR A 155 -11.04 8.03 -2.64
C THR A 155 -10.47 6.64 -2.36
N THR A 156 -11.30 5.61 -2.53
CA THR A 156 -10.88 4.21 -2.36
C THR A 156 -9.82 3.84 -3.39
N TYR A 157 -10.06 4.09 -4.68
CA TYR A 157 -9.10 3.76 -5.72
C TYR A 157 -7.76 4.50 -5.57
N ALA A 158 -7.81 5.80 -5.24
CA ALA A 158 -6.61 6.59 -5.00
C ALA A 158 -5.81 6.03 -3.81
N ASN A 159 -6.48 5.77 -2.68
CA ASN A 159 -5.86 5.20 -1.49
C ASN A 159 -5.26 3.81 -1.73
N LEU A 160 -5.92 2.94 -2.50
CA LEU A 160 -5.41 1.61 -2.81
C LEU A 160 -4.03 1.69 -3.47
N VAL A 161 -3.90 2.53 -4.51
CA VAL A 161 -2.64 2.66 -5.26
C VAL A 161 -1.56 3.36 -4.43
N THR A 162 -1.88 4.49 -3.80
CA THR A 162 -0.88 5.26 -3.03
C THR A 162 -0.41 4.50 -1.79
N ASN A 163 -1.32 3.83 -1.07
CA ASN A 163 -0.95 3.01 0.07
C ASN A 163 -0.10 1.82 -0.37
N TYR A 164 -0.39 1.18 -1.50
CA TYR A 164 0.42 0.07 -1.99
C TYR A 164 1.85 0.51 -2.30
N LEU A 165 2.02 1.58 -3.10
CA LEU A 165 3.34 2.09 -3.46
C LEU A 165 4.15 2.48 -2.22
N PHE A 166 3.52 3.15 -1.25
CA PHE A 166 4.17 3.51 0.01
C PHE A 166 4.52 2.27 0.84
N ASN A 167 3.59 1.32 0.94
CA ASN A 167 3.79 0.11 1.74
C ASN A 167 4.78 -0.88 1.09
N ALA A 168 5.00 -0.78 -0.21
CA ALA A 168 6.01 -1.51 -0.94
C ALA A 168 7.38 -0.80 -0.93
N ASN A 169 7.54 0.27 -0.15
CA ASN A 169 8.75 1.10 -0.10
C ASN A 169 9.14 1.72 -1.45
N LEU A 170 8.21 1.85 -2.40
CA LEU A 170 8.46 2.38 -3.74
C LEU A 170 8.37 3.91 -3.79
N ILE A 171 7.62 4.54 -2.89
CA ILE A 171 7.51 6.00 -2.81
C ILE A 171 7.57 6.47 -1.36
N SER A 172 8.08 7.68 -1.15
CA SER A 172 8.16 8.30 0.17
C SER A 172 6.80 8.81 0.64
N ARG A 173 6.70 9.23 1.91
CA ARG A 173 5.48 9.83 2.46
C ARG A 173 5.08 11.11 1.72
N ASP A 174 6.03 11.97 1.41
CA ASP A 174 5.79 13.22 0.67
C ASP A 174 5.23 12.94 -0.74
N ILE A 175 5.83 11.98 -1.45
CA ILE A 175 5.33 11.55 -2.77
C ILE A 175 3.95 10.92 -2.64
N LYS A 176 3.69 10.10 -1.60
CA LYS A 176 2.38 9.50 -1.35
C LYS A 176 1.28 10.56 -1.23
N GLU A 177 1.52 11.61 -0.44
CA GLU A 177 0.54 12.69 -0.21
C GLU A 177 0.27 13.49 -1.49
N LYS A 178 1.34 13.88 -2.20
CA LYS A 178 1.27 14.58 -3.49
C LYS A 178 0.53 13.76 -4.55
N LEU A 179 0.88 12.47 -4.67
CA LEU A 179 0.24 11.54 -5.58
C LEU A 179 -1.24 11.35 -5.25
N HIS A 180 -1.59 11.22 -3.97
CA HIS A 180 -2.97 11.05 -3.56
C HIS A 180 -3.83 12.24 -4.01
N VAL A 181 -3.36 13.47 -3.76
CA VAL A 181 -4.03 14.69 -4.22
C VAL A 181 -4.15 14.72 -5.75
N ALA A 182 -3.07 14.44 -6.48
CA ALA A 182 -3.09 14.41 -7.94
C ALA A 182 -4.10 13.38 -8.49
N LEU A 183 -4.15 12.18 -7.90
CA LEU A 183 -5.11 11.14 -8.30
C LEU A 183 -6.55 11.55 -8.04
N LEU A 184 -6.85 12.14 -6.88
CA LEU A 184 -8.19 12.63 -6.57
C LEU A 184 -8.63 13.66 -7.61
N GLU A 185 -7.79 14.67 -7.88
CA GLU A 185 -8.11 15.72 -8.85
C GLU A 185 -8.36 15.16 -10.26
N LEU A 186 -7.47 14.29 -10.75
CA LEU A 186 -7.60 13.73 -12.09
C LEU A 186 -8.81 12.79 -12.23
N LEU A 187 -9.10 11.97 -11.21
CA LEU A 187 -10.27 11.07 -11.21
C LEU A 187 -11.59 11.85 -11.09
N ILE A 188 -11.63 12.89 -10.25
CA ILE A 188 -12.80 13.77 -10.12
C ILE A 188 -13.05 14.49 -11.45
N ASN A 189 -12.01 15.05 -12.09
CA ASN A 189 -12.14 15.72 -13.38
C ASN A 189 -12.68 14.77 -14.48
N ALA A 190 -12.21 13.52 -14.51
CA ALA A 190 -12.68 12.50 -15.44
C ALA A 190 -14.19 12.21 -15.27
N ILE A 191 -14.71 12.24 -14.04
CA ILE A 191 -16.14 12.05 -13.77
C ILE A 191 -16.92 13.35 -14.03
N GLU A 192 -16.52 14.46 -13.42
CA GLU A 192 -17.23 15.74 -13.47
C GLU A 192 -17.27 16.32 -14.89
N HIS A 193 -16.10 16.59 -15.46
CA HIS A 193 -15.96 17.27 -16.74
C HIS A 193 -16.00 16.27 -17.92
N GLY A 194 -15.43 15.08 -17.75
CA GLY A 194 -15.44 14.03 -18.77
C GLY A 194 -16.83 13.41 -18.94
N ASN A 195 -17.18 12.50 -18.03
CA ASN A 195 -18.40 11.70 -18.18
C ASN A 195 -19.69 12.50 -17.97
N CYS A 196 -19.76 13.34 -16.93
CA CYS A 196 -20.97 14.10 -16.57
C CYS A 196 -21.12 15.42 -17.34
N ARG A 197 -20.08 15.86 -18.09
CA ARG A 197 -20.05 17.12 -18.85
C ARG A 197 -20.46 18.34 -18.02
N ILE A 198 -20.13 18.35 -16.73
CA ILE A 198 -20.37 19.50 -15.86
C ILE A 198 -19.39 20.59 -16.29
N SER A 199 -19.89 21.78 -16.62
CA SER A 199 -19.01 22.91 -16.92
C SER A 199 -18.49 23.57 -15.65
N TYR A 200 -17.42 24.35 -15.76
CA TYR A 200 -16.86 25.12 -14.65
C TYR A 200 -17.86 26.16 -14.12
N ASP A 201 -18.58 26.84 -15.00
CA ASP A 201 -19.60 27.82 -14.64
C ASP A 201 -20.76 27.15 -13.89
N GLU A 202 -21.20 25.98 -14.38
CA GLU A 202 -22.24 25.18 -13.72
C GLU A 202 -21.79 24.71 -12.33
N LYS A 203 -20.53 24.28 -12.19
CA LYS A 203 -19.94 23.88 -10.91
C LYS A 203 -19.91 25.05 -9.92
N THR A 204 -19.45 26.22 -10.34
CA THR A 204 -19.40 27.41 -9.48
C THR A 204 -20.79 27.86 -9.05
N ALA A 205 -21.73 27.97 -9.99
CA ALA A 205 -23.11 28.34 -9.69
C ALA A 205 -23.78 27.36 -8.71
N TRP A 206 -23.43 26.07 -8.76
CA TRP A 206 -23.92 25.06 -7.82
C TRP A 206 -23.30 25.19 -6.42
N LEU A 207 -21.98 25.40 -6.35
CA LEU A 207 -21.25 25.55 -5.09
C LEU A 207 -21.64 26.85 -4.36
N GLU A 208 -21.89 27.94 -5.10
CA GLU A 208 -22.39 29.22 -4.54
C GLU A 208 -23.75 29.07 -3.84
N GLN A 209 -24.52 28.03 -4.17
CA GLN A 209 -25.77 27.70 -3.50
C GLN A 209 -25.58 26.86 -2.22
N ASN A 210 -24.35 26.72 -1.71
CA ASN A 210 -23.98 25.83 -0.58
C ASN A 210 -24.41 24.37 -0.78
N ARG A 211 -24.47 23.91 -2.04
CA ARG A 211 -24.81 22.52 -2.37
C ARG A 211 -23.54 21.68 -2.56
N ASP A 212 -23.65 20.39 -2.26
CA ASP A 212 -22.55 19.44 -2.44
C ASP A 212 -22.40 19.11 -3.93
N ILE A 213 -21.16 19.13 -4.44
CA ILE A 213 -20.85 18.77 -5.83
C ILE A 213 -21.24 17.32 -6.13
N MET A 214 -21.20 16.45 -5.11
CA MET A 214 -21.61 15.06 -5.21
C MET A 214 -23.08 14.92 -5.63
N ASP A 215 -23.94 15.86 -5.21
CA ASP A 215 -25.35 15.86 -5.57
C ASP A 215 -25.55 16.26 -7.04
N LEU A 216 -24.75 17.18 -7.57
CA LEU A 216 -24.78 17.53 -8.99
C LEU A 216 -24.37 16.35 -9.88
N ILE A 217 -23.30 15.64 -9.50
CA ILE A 217 -22.86 14.43 -10.22
C ILE A 217 -23.96 13.38 -10.20
N ARG A 218 -24.63 13.18 -9.05
CA ARG A 218 -25.76 12.26 -8.92
C ARG A 218 -26.95 12.65 -9.79
N GLU A 219 -27.27 13.95 -9.88
CA GLU A 219 -28.31 14.46 -10.78
C GLU A 219 -27.99 14.15 -12.24
N LYS A 220 -26.76 14.46 -12.70
CA LYS A 220 -26.31 14.11 -14.06
C LYS A 220 -26.35 12.60 -14.30
N ASN A 221 -25.98 11.79 -13.31
CA ASN A 221 -25.93 10.34 -13.40
C ASN A 221 -27.32 9.66 -13.47
N LYS A 222 -28.43 10.41 -13.34
CA LYS A 222 -29.78 9.89 -13.62
C LYS A 222 -30.01 9.65 -15.12
N ALA A 223 -29.31 10.39 -15.97
CA ALA A 223 -29.43 10.27 -17.42
C ALA A 223 -28.81 8.93 -17.89
N PRO A 224 -29.55 8.07 -18.62
CA PRO A 224 -29.06 6.74 -19.03
C PRO A 224 -27.73 6.77 -19.78
N GLU A 225 -27.54 7.77 -20.64
CA GLU A 225 -26.35 7.98 -21.46
C GLU A 225 -25.11 8.37 -20.64
N ILE A 226 -25.29 9.06 -19.51
CA ILE A 226 -24.20 9.38 -18.58
C ILE A 226 -23.95 8.16 -17.68
N LYS A 227 -25.01 7.49 -17.21
CA LYS A 227 -24.91 6.35 -16.28
C LYS A 227 -24.10 5.16 -16.82
N VAL A 228 -24.18 4.92 -18.11
CA VAL A 228 -23.43 3.82 -18.75
C VAL A 228 -21.94 4.15 -18.84
N ARG A 229 -21.56 5.44 -18.92
CA ARG A 229 -20.16 5.85 -19.05
C ARG A 229 -19.32 5.40 -17.87
N LYS A 230 -18.08 5.04 -18.14
CA LYS A 230 -17.07 4.58 -17.16
C LYS A 230 -15.84 5.45 -17.20
N VAL A 231 -15.10 5.47 -16.10
CA VAL A 231 -13.72 5.93 -16.06
C VAL A 231 -12.81 4.72 -15.91
N PHE A 232 -11.79 4.63 -16.74
CA PHE A 232 -10.79 3.57 -16.72
C PHE A 232 -9.54 4.11 -16.04
N PHE A 233 -9.19 3.58 -14.88
CA PHE A 233 -7.97 3.92 -14.17
C PHE A 233 -7.01 2.73 -14.25
N THR A 234 -6.02 2.84 -15.12
CA THR A 234 -4.99 1.81 -15.35
C THR A 234 -3.69 2.19 -14.64
N TYR A 235 -2.95 1.17 -14.20
CA TYR A 235 -1.64 1.34 -13.59
C TYR A 235 -0.71 0.22 -14.03
N THR A 236 0.56 0.56 -14.19
CA THR A 236 1.68 -0.36 -14.37
C THR A 236 2.75 0.01 -13.34
N ILE A 237 3.10 -0.94 -12.49
CA ILE A 237 4.08 -0.78 -11.42
C ILE A 237 5.25 -1.70 -11.75
N THR A 238 6.43 -1.12 -11.89
CA THR A 238 7.70 -1.84 -12.08
C THR A 238 8.59 -1.62 -10.85
N PRO A 239 9.80 -2.21 -10.76
CA PRO A 239 10.69 -1.92 -9.65
C PRO A 239 11.18 -0.47 -9.65
N GLU A 240 11.32 0.14 -10.83
CA GLU A 240 11.97 1.45 -11.02
C GLU A 240 10.98 2.62 -11.13
N TRP A 241 9.78 2.35 -11.64
CA TRP A 241 8.77 3.38 -11.87
C TRP A 241 7.35 2.81 -11.88
N SER A 242 6.38 3.70 -11.67
CA SER A 242 4.96 3.44 -11.88
C SER A 242 4.40 4.39 -12.92
N ARG A 243 3.62 3.85 -13.86
CA ARG A 243 2.85 4.62 -14.83
C ARG A 243 1.37 4.46 -14.54
N ILE A 244 0.67 5.57 -14.55
CA ILE A 244 -0.77 5.63 -14.31
C ILE A 244 -1.43 6.29 -15.53
N SER A 245 -2.57 5.76 -15.97
CA SER A 245 -3.44 6.42 -16.95
C SER A 245 -4.89 6.41 -16.47
N ILE A 246 -5.56 7.56 -16.59
CA ILE A 246 -6.97 7.78 -16.28
C ILE A 246 -7.65 8.22 -17.58
N ARG A 247 -8.63 7.43 -18.04
CA ARG A 247 -9.38 7.69 -19.27
C ARG A 247 -10.87 7.73 -18.99
N ASP A 248 -11.54 8.79 -19.44
CA ASP A 248 -12.99 8.92 -19.42
C ASP A 248 -13.62 8.66 -20.81
N GLU A 249 -14.93 8.44 -20.81
CA GLU A 249 -15.72 8.24 -22.03
C GLU A 249 -16.43 9.52 -22.48
N GLY A 250 -15.99 10.68 -22.00
CA GLY A 250 -16.44 11.99 -22.42
C GLY A 250 -15.91 12.42 -23.78
N ASP A 251 -16.24 13.65 -24.16
CA ASP A 251 -15.86 14.23 -25.46
C ASP A 251 -14.40 14.71 -25.48
N GLY A 252 -13.76 14.80 -24.30
CA GLY A 252 -12.44 15.39 -24.13
C GLY A 252 -12.46 16.92 -24.14
N PHE A 253 -11.28 17.53 -24.06
CA PHE A 253 -11.13 18.99 -24.05
C PHE A 253 -9.77 19.43 -24.61
N ASP A 254 -9.69 20.66 -25.09
CA ASP A 254 -8.42 21.26 -25.50
C ASP A 254 -7.58 21.64 -24.27
N TRP A 255 -6.72 20.70 -23.87
CA TRP A 255 -5.83 20.86 -22.73
C TRP A 255 -4.64 21.78 -23.03
N ARG A 256 -4.25 21.94 -24.32
CA ARG A 256 -3.10 22.76 -24.72
C ARG A 256 -3.40 24.25 -24.52
N ALA A 257 -4.61 24.68 -24.89
CA ALA A 257 -5.08 26.04 -24.65
C ALA A 257 -5.07 26.41 -23.16
N ARG A 258 -5.39 25.45 -22.27
CA ARG A 258 -5.50 25.66 -20.82
C ARG A 258 -4.16 25.67 -20.08
N LEU A 259 -3.16 24.91 -20.54
CA LEU A 259 -1.80 25.02 -20.00
C LEU A 259 -1.10 26.31 -20.46
N ALA A 260 -1.52 26.88 -21.59
CA ALA A 260 -0.96 28.11 -22.15
C ALA A 260 -1.52 29.41 -21.52
N SER A 261 -2.72 29.39 -20.93
CA SER A 261 -3.29 30.55 -20.22
C SER A 261 -2.46 30.87 -18.96
N LYS A 262 -1.91 32.09 -18.89
CA LYS A 262 -0.84 32.51 -17.97
C LYS A 262 -1.19 32.56 -16.47
N ARG A 263 -0.12 32.36 -15.70
CA ARG A 263 0.19 32.50 -14.26
C ARG A 263 -0.37 33.68 -13.42
N ASP A 264 -1.14 34.62 -13.97
CA ASP A 264 -1.34 35.93 -13.31
C ASP A 264 -2.73 36.16 -12.68
N GLN A 265 -3.66 35.20 -12.75
CA GLN A 265 -4.93 35.27 -12.02
C GLN A 265 -5.25 33.93 -11.36
N PRO A 266 -5.43 33.87 -10.03
CA PRO A 266 -5.93 32.70 -9.34
C PRO A 266 -7.45 32.63 -9.55
N GLU A 267 -7.88 32.38 -10.78
CA GLU A 267 -9.22 31.85 -10.99
C GLU A 267 -9.22 30.42 -10.45
N LEU A 268 -10.22 30.08 -9.64
CA LEU A 268 -10.37 28.80 -8.91
C LEU A 268 -10.48 27.57 -9.86
N HIS A 269 -10.43 27.79 -11.17
CA HIS A 269 -10.75 26.84 -12.22
C HIS A 269 -9.47 26.42 -12.94
N GLY A 270 -9.13 25.12 -12.85
CA GLY A 270 -7.91 24.56 -13.46
C GLY A 270 -6.74 24.30 -12.49
N MET A 271 -6.87 24.68 -11.22
CA MET A 271 -5.88 24.38 -10.18
C MET A 271 -5.58 22.88 -10.07
N GLY A 272 -6.57 22.00 -10.23
CA GLY A 272 -6.37 20.55 -10.12
C GLY A 272 -5.39 19.98 -11.15
N MET A 273 -5.46 20.42 -12.41
CA MET A 273 -4.52 19.99 -13.46
C MET A 273 -3.12 20.57 -13.26
N GLN A 274 -3.04 21.82 -12.81
CA GLN A 274 -1.77 22.47 -12.51
C GLN A 274 -1.09 21.82 -11.30
N MET A 275 -1.83 21.54 -10.24
CA MET A 275 -1.35 20.85 -9.04
C MET A 275 -0.88 19.44 -9.36
N ALA A 276 -1.64 18.70 -10.17
CA ALA A 276 -1.20 17.40 -10.65
C ALA A 276 0.14 17.52 -11.39
N GLY A 277 0.28 18.48 -12.31
CA GLY A 277 1.52 18.72 -13.06
C GLY A 277 2.72 19.15 -12.20
N LEU A 278 2.49 19.70 -11.00
CA LEU A 278 3.55 20.00 -10.03
C LEU A 278 3.96 18.77 -9.20
N TYR A 279 3.07 17.79 -9.07
CA TYR A 279 3.22 16.65 -8.16
C TYR A 279 3.68 15.38 -8.85
N VAL A 280 3.40 15.22 -10.14
CA VAL A 280 3.74 14.02 -10.89
C VAL A 280 4.63 14.33 -12.08
N GLN A 281 5.38 13.34 -12.54
CA GLN A 281 6.35 13.50 -13.62
C GLN A 281 5.72 13.05 -14.93
N ARG A 282 6.20 13.63 -16.05
CA ARG A 282 5.84 13.19 -17.40
C ARG A 282 4.31 13.14 -17.64
N LEU A 283 3.58 14.11 -17.08
CA LEU A 283 2.14 14.24 -17.26
C LEU A 283 1.81 14.61 -18.72
N GLN A 284 0.95 13.81 -19.34
CA GLN A 284 0.56 13.95 -20.75
C GLN A 284 -0.92 13.66 -20.92
N TYR A 285 -1.57 14.42 -21.79
CA TYR A 285 -2.92 14.13 -22.26
C TYR A 285 -2.87 13.61 -23.69
N ASN A 286 -3.82 12.75 -24.06
CA ASN A 286 -3.99 12.34 -25.46
C ASN A 286 -4.52 13.51 -26.32
N ASP A 287 -4.58 13.32 -27.64
CA ASP A 287 -5.01 14.38 -28.56
C ASP A 287 -6.46 14.81 -28.37
N LYS A 288 -7.33 13.87 -27.97
CA LYS A 288 -8.73 14.16 -27.65
C LYS A 288 -8.89 14.91 -26.32
N GLY A 289 -7.95 14.75 -25.38
CA GLY A 289 -8.03 15.30 -24.03
C GLY A 289 -8.97 14.55 -23.08
N ASN A 290 -9.29 13.28 -23.36
CA ASN A 290 -10.10 12.42 -22.48
C ASN A 290 -9.29 11.31 -21.81
N GLU A 291 -7.96 11.37 -21.93
CA GLU A 291 -7.04 10.47 -21.24
C GLU A 291 -5.85 11.28 -20.75
N VAL A 292 -5.52 11.11 -19.46
CA VAL A 292 -4.32 11.65 -18.84
C VAL A 292 -3.44 10.51 -18.36
N SER A 293 -2.15 10.58 -18.64
CA SER A 293 -1.17 9.62 -18.14
C SER A 293 0.03 10.35 -17.53
N PHE A 294 0.63 9.74 -16.52
CA PHE A 294 1.82 10.26 -15.86
C PHE A 294 2.65 9.13 -15.26
N GLU A 295 3.88 9.46 -14.87
CA GLU A 295 4.81 8.51 -14.28
C GLU A 295 5.34 9.00 -12.93
N ILE A 296 5.81 8.05 -12.14
CA ILE A 296 6.39 8.25 -10.82
C ILE A 296 7.64 7.40 -10.73
N ASP A 297 8.78 8.03 -10.52
CA ASP A 297 10.02 7.33 -10.25
C ASP A 297 9.99 6.74 -8.82
N HIS A 298 10.53 5.53 -8.66
CA HIS A 298 10.57 4.87 -7.36
C HIS A 298 11.83 5.23 -6.57
N GLN A 299 11.68 5.21 -5.25
CA GLN A 299 12.82 5.20 -4.36
C GLN A 299 13.42 3.79 -4.29
N HIS A 300 14.72 3.71 -4.01
CA HIS A 300 15.43 2.45 -3.93
C HIS A 300 16.22 2.36 -2.64
N ASN A 301 16.25 1.15 -2.07
CA ASN A 301 17.05 0.85 -0.88
C ASN A 301 16.72 1.74 0.32
N GLU A 302 15.45 2.09 0.53
CA GLU A 302 14.99 2.84 1.71
C GLU A 302 13.71 2.21 2.29
N SER A 303 13.64 2.05 3.61
CA SER A 303 12.43 1.63 4.31
C SER A 303 11.60 2.82 4.76
N ASN A 304 10.30 2.84 4.43
CA ASN A 304 9.38 3.90 4.85
C ASN A 304 8.94 3.78 6.31
N ILE A 305 9.06 2.61 6.92
CA ILE A 305 8.53 2.33 8.25
C ILE A 305 9.62 1.65 9.07
N ILE A 306 10.17 2.40 10.02
CA ILE A 306 11.01 1.84 11.08
C ILE A 306 10.10 1.51 12.27
N PRO A 307 10.07 0.26 12.73
CA PRO A 307 9.34 -0.09 13.94
C PRO A 307 9.77 0.74 15.15
N ALA A 308 8.81 1.34 15.87
CA ALA A 308 9.08 2.22 17.02
C ALA A 308 9.87 1.52 18.14
N ILE A 309 9.72 0.20 18.25
CA ILE A 309 10.50 -0.67 19.15
C ILE A 309 12.02 -0.59 18.94
N PHE A 310 12.48 -0.14 17.77
CA PHE A 310 13.89 0.05 17.46
C PHE A 310 14.36 1.48 17.75
N GLY A 311 13.48 2.38 18.21
CA GLY A 311 13.81 3.78 18.45
C GLY A 311 14.86 4.00 19.55
N SER A 312 15.05 3.04 20.46
CA SER A 312 16.12 3.05 21.47
C SER A 312 17.40 2.33 21.04
N SER A 313 17.38 1.64 19.89
CA SER A 313 18.51 0.86 19.40
C SER A 313 19.50 1.76 18.65
N GLN A 314 20.77 1.33 18.61
CA GLN A 314 21.82 2.13 18.01
C GLN A 314 21.75 2.09 16.47
N GLU A 315 21.56 3.26 15.85
CA GLU A 315 21.74 3.43 14.42
C GLU A 315 23.24 3.40 14.07
N MET A 316 23.58 2.66 13.02
CA MET A 316 24.91 2.49 12.49
C MET A 316 24.94 2.88 11.02
N ILE A 317 25.85 3.77 10.67
CA ILE A 317 26.02 4.26 9.30
C ILE A 317 27.32 3.67 8.74
N PHE A 318 27.22 3.01 7.59
CA PHE A 318 28.33 2.42 6.87
C PHE A 318 28.51 3.11 5.51
N GLN A 319 29.75 3.36 5.12
CA GLN A 319 30.12 3.90 3.80
C GLN A 319 30.43 2.76 2.81
N ASP A 320 30.57 3.09 1.52
CA ASP A 320 30.86 2.11 0.47
C ASP A 320 32.14 1.31 0.80
N GLY A 321 32.06 -0.01 0.65
CA GLY A 321 33.16 -0.92 0.91
C GLY A 321 33.44 -1.21 2.39
N GLN A 322 32.75 -0.56 3.33
CA GLN A 322 32.93 -0.86 4.75
C GLN A 322 32.34 -2.23 5.11
N TYR A 323 33.07 -2.95 5.95
CA TYR A 323 32.65 -4.26 6.45
C TYR A 323 31.67 -4.06 7.61
N ILE A 324 30.51 -4.72 7.52
CA ILE A 324 29.54 -4.79 8.62
C ILE A 324 29.93 -5.94 9.55
N CYS A 325 30.32 -7.09 9.00
CA CYS A 325 30.85 -8.22 9.75
C CYS A 325 31.70 -9.13 8.85
N SER A 326 32.51 -9.99 9.47
CA SER A 326 33.33 -10.99 8.79
C SER A 326 32.85 -12.42 9.03
N GLU A 327 32.99 -13.31 8.05
CA GLU A 327 32.70 -14.74 8.19
C GLU A 327 33.51 -15.34 9.35
N GLY A 328 32.85 -16.10 10.23
CA GLY A 328 33.45 -16.72 11.41
C GLY A 328 33.54 -15.82 12.65
N GLU A 329 33.29 -14.51 12.52
CA GLU A 329 33.28 -13.56 13.64
C GLU A 329 32.19 -13.94 14.66
N GLU A 330 32.52 -13.85 15.95
CA GLU A 330 31.54 -14.05 17.01
C GLU A 330 30.64 -12.82 17.14
N SER A 331 29.34 -13.03 17.07
CA SER A 331 28.37 -11.95 17.15
C SER A 331 27.00 -12.45 17.54
N ASP A 332 26.36 -11.74 18.46
CA ASP A 332 24.99 -11.96 18.94
C ASP A 332 24.05 -10.83 18.49
N TYR A 333 24.49 -9.99 17.55
CA TYR A 333 23.70 -8.87 17.03
C TYR A 333 22.89 -9.26 15.79
N LEU A 334 21.66 -8.77 15.75
CA LEU A 334 20.81 -8.71 14.56
C LEU A 334 20.84 -7.27 14.04
N TYR A 335 20.81 -7.11 12.72
CA TYR A 335 20.73 -5.79 12.09
C TYR A 335 19.42 -5.64 11.34
N TYR A 336 18.66 -4.59 11.62
CA TYR A 336 17.55 -4.15 10.79
C TYR A 336 18.06 -3.21 9.69
N ILE A 337 17.69 -3.47 8.43
CA ILE A 337 18.18 -2.71 7.28
C ILE A 337 17.24 -1.52 7.03
N VAL A 338 17.67 -0.32 7.40
CA VAL A 338 16.88 0.91 7.19
C VAL A 338 17.05 1.39 5.76
N SER A 339 18.31 1.50 5.30
CA SER A 339 18.62 1.90 3.94
C SER A 339 19.98 1.37 3.44
N GLY A 340 20.16 1.40 2.12
CA GLY A 340 21.37 0.95 1.44
C GLY A 340 21.33 -0.51 0.97
N MET A 341 22.43 -0.96 0.40
CA MET A 341 22.58 -2.29 -0.17
C MET A 341 23.78 -3.00 0.46
N LEU A 342 23.59 -4.26 0.86
CA LEU A 342 24.64 -5.05 1.53
C LEU A 342 25.01 -6.24 0.66
N TYR A 343 26.29 -6.44 0.39
CA TYR A 343 26.81 -7.61 -0.32
C TYR A 343 27.26 -8.68 0.66
N VAL A 344 26.75 -9.90 0.46
CA VAL A 344 27.01 -11.05 1.32
C VAL A 344 27.96 -12.00 0.58
N TYR A 345 29.13 -12.22 1.17
CA TYR A 345 30.17 -13.10 0.67
C TYR A 345 30.31 -14.33 1.58
N SER A 346 30.29 -15.53 0.98
CA SER A 346 30.63 -16.77 1.68
C SER A 346 31.77 -17.45 0.94
N LYS A 347 32.83 -17.84 1.66
CA LYS A 347 34.05 -18.43 1.07
C LYS A 347 34.62 -17.59 -0.08
N GLY A 348 34.59 -16.27 0.08
CA GLY A 348 35.10 -15.30 -0.91
C GLY A 348 34.23 -15.10 -2.16
N LYS A 349 33.06 -15.75 -2.27
CA LYS A 349 32.14 -15.59 -3.40
C LYS A 349 30.93 -14.78 -2.98
N LEU A 350 30.50 -13.84 -3.84
CA LEU A 350 29.24 -13.11 -3.65
C LEU A 350 28.07 -14.09 -3.78
N VAL A 351 27.34 -14.32 -2.70
CA VAL A 351 26.22 -15.27 -2.64
C VAL A 351 24.86 -14.58 -2.65
N SER A 352 24.78 -13.35 -2.14
CA SER A 352 23.54 -12.57 -2.12
C SER A 352 23.82 -11.08 -2.01
N ALA A 353 22.83 -10.27 -2.38
CA ALA A 353 22.71 -8.88 -1.94
C ALA A 353 21.49 -8.77 -1.03
N LEU A 354 21.56 -7.92 -0.01
CA LEU A 354 20.45 -7.59 0.89
C LEU A 354 20.09 -6.11 0.76
N SER A 355 18.81 -5.82 0.93
CA SER A 355 18.23 -4.47 0.90
C SER A 355 17.18 -4.33 2.02
N PRO A 356 16.54 -3.17 2.21
CA PRO A 356 15.46 -3.03 3.17
C PRO A 356 14.29 -4.00 2.97
N ASP A 357 14.11 -4.55 1.77
CA ASP A 357 13.10 -5.59 1.48
C ASP A 357 13.41 -6.93 2.18
N ASP A 358 14.68 -7.16 2.54
CA ASP A 358 15.08 -8.30 3.35
C ASP A 358 14.79 -8.08 4.83
N ILE A 359 14.60 -6.82 5.27
CA ILE A 359 14.26 -6.38 6.63
C ILE A 359 15.40 -6.61 7.63
N PHE A 360 15.93 -7.84 7.73
CA PHE A 360 16.98 -8.22 8.68
C PHE A 360 18.18 -8.87 8.00
N MET A 361 19.35 -8.59 8.59
CA MET A 361 20.63 -9.24 8.33
C MET A 361 21.18 -9.87 9.62
N GLY A 362 21.78 -11.04 9.48
CA GLY A 362 22.50 -11.70 10.57
C GLY A 362 21.65 -12.65 11.41
N GLU A 363 20.45 -13.01 10.93
CA GLU A 363 19.51 -13.88 11.64
C GLU A 363 20.09 -15.26 11.99
N MET A 364 21.00 -15.78 11.15
CA MET A 364 21.62 -17.09 11.37
C MET A 364 22.57 -17.10 12.56
N SER A 365 23.42 -16.07 12.67
CA SER A 365 24.33 -15.86 13.81
C SER A 365 23.61 -15.39 15.07
N PHE A 366 22.33 -15.04 14.96
CA PHE A 366 21.55 -14.55 16.08
C PHE A 366 20.71 -15.69 16.69
N LEU A 367 20.05 -16.48 15.81
CA LEU A 367 19.12 -17.54 16.19
C LEU A 367 19.76 -18.93 16.33
N LEU A 368 20.72 -19.29 15.46
CA LEU A 368 21.19 -20.68 15.32
C LEU A 368 22.57 -20.92 15.94
N SER A 369 23.44 -19.93 15.89
CA SER A 369 24.79 -19.95 16.47
C SER A 369 25.12 -18.57 17.01
N ASN A 370 26.32 -18.35 17.53
CA ASN A 370 26.85 -17.00 17.82
C ASN A 370 28.00 -16.65 16.86
N LYS A 371 28.04 -17.25 15.65
CA LYS A 371 29.09 -17.00 14.65
C LYS A 371 28.50 -16.59 13.30
N ARG A 372 29.12 -15.61 12.66
CA ARG A 372 28.71 -15.13 11.33
C ARG A 372 28.96 -16.20 10.28
N SER A 373 27.93 -16.52 9.49
CA SER A 373 27.99 -17.50 8.40
C SER A 373 28.57 -16.95 7.10
N ALA A 374 28.74 -15.63 7.00
CA ALA A 374 29.20 -14.93 5.81
C ALA A 374 29.79 -13.55 6.20
N THR A 375 30.66 -13.03 5.35
CA THR A 375 31.15 -11.66 5.39
C THR A 375 30.12 -10.75 4.73
N VAL A 376 29.84 -9.59 5.33
CA VAL A 376 28.88 -8.61 4.77
C VAL A 376 29.53 -7.25 4.63
N VAL A 377 29.41 -6.66 3.45
CA VAL A 377 30.05 -5.40 3.06
C VAL A 377 28.99 -4.42 2.53
N SER A 378 29.06 -3.16 2.92
CA SER A 378 28.17 -2.12 2.42
C SER A 378 28.50 -1.77 0.98
N LYS A 379 27.49 -1.70 0.13
CA LYS A 379 27.58 -1.17 -1.23
C LYS A 379 26.88 0.19 -1.29
N GLY A 380 27.65 1.26 -1.34
CA GLY A 380 27.19 2.62 -1.09
C GLY A 380 27.03 2.92 0.41
N LYS A 381 26.36 4.03 0.71
CA LYS A 381 25.97 4.38 2.08
C LYS A 381 24.82 3.47 2.53
N SER A 382 24.97 2.82 3.67
CA SER A 382 23.92 2.02 4.30
C SER A 382 23.67 2.46 5.74
N VAL A 383 22.42 2.36 6.18
CA VAL A 383 22.00 2.66 7.54
C VAL A 383 21.33 1.42 8.12
N LEU A 384 21.87 0.93 9.23
CA LEU A 384 21.40 -0.26 9.92
C LEU A 384 21.07 0.07 11.37
N ILE A 385 20.06 -0.58 11.94
CA ILE A 385 19.83 -0.53 13.39
C ILE A 385 20.37 -1.81 14.01
N ARG A 386 21.33 -1.68 14.92
CA ARG A 386 21.94 -2.81 15.63
C ARG A 386 21.10 -3.17 16.85
N ILE A 387 20.71 -4.44 16.93
CA ILE A 387 19.86 -4.99 18.00
C ILE A 387 20.61 -6.14 18.65
N SER A 388 20.82 -6.09 19.97
CA SER A 388 21.44 -7.18 20.71
C SER A 388 20.47 -8.35 20.94
N LYS A 389 21.00 -9.54 21.23
CA LYS A 389 20.19 -10.69 21.62
C LYS A 389 19.33 -10.43 22.84
N GLN A 390 19.89 -9.74 23.83
CA GLN A 390 19.16 -9.40 25.03
C GLN A 390 18.00 -8.44 24.74
N ASP A 391 18.26 -7.38 23.97
CA ASP A 391 17.23 -6.39 23.62
C ASP A 391 16.12 -7.03 22.80
N PHE A 392 16.47 -7.88 21.84
CA PHE A 392 15.50 -8.59 21.02
C PHE A 392 14.65 -9.58 21.83
N VAL A 393 15.26 -10.32 22.77
CA VAL A 393 14.52 -11.24 23.66
C VAL A 393 13.59 -10.46 24.59
N ASN A 394 14.05 -9.34 25.16
CA ASN A 394 13.22 -8.46 25.98
C ASN A 394 12.05 -7.91 25.15
N LEU A 395 12.32 -7.50 23.92
CA LEU A 395 11.33 -7.00 22.98
C LEU A 395 10.27 -8.04 22.63
N ILE A 396 10.64 -9.31 22.40
CA ILE A 396 9.67 -10.39 22.23
C ILE A 396 8.89 -10.65 23.53
N ARG A 397 9.54 -10.56 24.70
CA ARG A 397 8.87 -10.76 25.98
C ARG A 397 7.80 -9.70 26.22
N ASP A 398 8.14 -8.45 25.99
CA ASP A 398 7.25 -7.30 26.20
C ASP A 398 6.19 -7.23 25.09
N ASN A 399 6.53 -7.73 23.89
CA ASN A 399 5.67 -7.72 22.72
C ASN A 399 5.75 -9.05 21.92
N PRO A 400 5.03 -10.10 22.34
CA PRO A 400 5.15 -11.45 21.74
C PRO A 400 4.79 -11.54 20.25
N HIS A 401 3.95 -10.64 19.75
CA HIS A 401 3.55 -10.60 18.34
C HIS A 401 4.71 -10.35 17.38
N TYR A 402 5.77 -9.68 17.83
CA TYR A 402 7.00 -9.52 17.03
C TYR A 402 7.70 -10.84 16.77
N GLY A 403 7.65 -11.78 17.72
CA GLY A 403 8.17 -13.13 17.52
C GLY A 403 7.40 -13.90 16.44
N ILE A 404 6.06 -13.81 16.46
CA ILE A 404 5.19 -14.40 15.43
C ILE A 404 5.45 -13.77 14.07
N PHE A 405 5.61 -12.45 14.01
CA PHE A 405 5.93 -11.73 12.79
C PHE A 405 7.27 -12.18 12.20
N LEU A 406 8.33 -12.23 13.01
CA LEU A 406 9.64 -12.70 12.57
C LEU A 406 9.55 -14.15 12.07
N ALA A 407 8.83 -15.01 12.77
CA ALA A 407 8.62 -16.40 12.35
C ALA A 407 7.92 -16.47 10.98
N ARG A 408 6.87 -15.66 10.75
CA ARG A 408 6.20 -15.55 9.44
C ARG A 408 7.16 -15.06 8.36
N LEU A 409 7.97 -14.05 8.64
CA LEU A 409 8.96 -13.50 7.71
C LEU A 409 10.01 -14.54 7.31
N LEU A 410 10.56 -15.27 8.28
CA LEU A 410 11.51 -16.35 8.04
C LEU A 410 10.88 -17.51 7.25
N ALA A 411 9.65 -17.91 7.59
CA ALA A 411 8.90 -18.91 6.85
C ALA A 411 8.66 -18.48 5.40
N GLN A 412 8.35 -17.20 5.17
CA GLN A 412 8.20 -16.64 3.83
C GLN A 412 9.51 -16.63 3.05
N ARG A 413 10.62 -16.24 3.68
CA ARG A 413 11.96 -16.27 3.08
C ARG A 413 12.36 -17.70 2.71
N LEU A 414 12.10 -18.67 3.59
CA LEU A 414 12.34 -20.09 3.33
C LEU A 414 11.52 -20.59 2.13
N ALA A 415 10.23 -20.24 2.05
CA ALA A 415 9.39 -20.58 0.92
C ALA A 415 9.93 -19.98 -0.40
N ARG A 416 10.43 -18.73 -0.38
CA ARG A 416 11.07 -18.08 -1.53
C ARG A 416 12.33 -18.83 -1.97
N LEU A 417 13.19 -19.22 -1.03
CA LEU A 417 14.40 -19.99 -1.31
C LEU A 417 14.07 -21.37 -1.90
N ASN A 418 13.08 -22.07 -1.34
CA ASN A 418 12.63 -23.37 -1.86
C ASN A 418 12.08 -23.26 -3.29
N LEU A 419 11.29 -22.24 -3.61
CA LEU A 419 10.79 -21.99 -4.97
C LEU A 419 11.94 -21.72 -5.95
N ARG A 420 12.90 -20.88 -5.56
CA ARG A 420 14.08 -20.58 -6.39
C ARG A 420 14.91 -21.84 -6.62
N MET A 421 15.11 -22.65 -5.57
CA MET A 421 15.86 -23.90 -5.67
C MET A 421 15.17 -24.91 -6.58
N SER A 422 13.84 -25.02 -6.52
CA SER A 422 13.06 -25.88 -7.41
C SER A 422 13.21 -25.49 -8.90
N ARG A 423 13.21 -24.18 -9.20
CA ARG A 423 13.45 -23.67 -10.57
C ARG A 423 14.86 -24.02 -11.05
N LEU A 424 15.88 -23.74 -10.24
CA LEU A 424 17.28 -24.05 -10.53
C LEU A 424 17.50 -25.56 -10.73
N ASN A 425 16.90 -26.42 -9.91
CA ASN A 425 16.97 -27.87 -10.09
C ASN A 425 16.35 -28.32 -11.41
N THR A 426 15.25 -27.69 -11.82
CA THR A 426 14.59 -28.00 -13.10
C THR A 426 15.47 -27.59 -14.29
N GLU A 427 16.08 -26.40 -14.25
CA GLU A 427 17.04 -25.95 -15.26
C GLU A 427 18.29 -26.83 -15.29
N TYR A 428 18.84 -27.18 -14.13
CA TYR A 428 19.99 -28.09 -14.03
C TYR A 428 19.70 -29.45 -14.64
N LEU A 429 18.52 -30.03 -14.37
CA LEU A 429 18.12 -31.31 -14.96
C LEU A 429 17.98 -31.22 -16.49
N LYS A 430 17.45 -30.10 -17.03
CA LYS A 430 17.40 -29.87 -18.47
C LYS A 430 18.80 -29.81 -19.09
N VAL A 431 19.68 -28.97 -18.55
CA VAL A 431 21.06 -28.84 -19.06
C VAL A 431 21.79 -30.18 -18.98
N LYS A 432 21.60 -30.95 -17.91
CA LYS A 432 22.19 -32.29 -17.78
C LYS A 432 21.66 -33.27 -18.83
N GLN A 433 20.37 -33.21 -19.18
CA GLN A 433 19.79 -34.02 -20.25
C GLN A 433 20.33 -33.61 -21.61
N ASP A 434 20.43 -32.30 -21.88
CA ASP A 434 20.98 -31.78 -23.14
C ASP A 434 22.45 -32.17 -23.31
N LEU A 435 23.26 -32.11 -22.24
CA LEU A 435 24.65 -32.54 -22.27
C LEU A 435 24.79 -34.04 -22.57
N ALA A 436 23.95 -34.86 -21.93
CA ALA A 436 23.94 -36.31 -22.14
C ALA A 436 23.47 -36.70 -23.56
N ALA A 437 22.71 -35.83 -24.23
CA ALA A 437 22.30 -36.02 -25.63
C ALA A 437 23.38 -35.56 -26.65
N CYS A 438 24.37 -34.78 -26.21
CA CYS A 438 25.44 -34.26 -27.05
C CYS A 438 26.75 -35.07 -27.01
N ASP A 439 26.90 -36.01 -26.06
CA ASP A 439 28.04 -36.94 -26.07
C ASP A 439 27.82 -38.02 -27.16
N PRO A 440 28.70 -38.12 -28.18
CA PRO A 440 28.61 -39.19 -29.16
C PRO A 440 28.91 -40.54 -28.47
N PRO A 441 28.32 -41.66 -28.94
CA PRO A 441 28.67 -42.97 -28.41
C PRO A 441 30.17 -43.19 -28.60
N HIS A 442 30.88 -43.40 -27.48
CA HIS A 442 32.26 -43.85 -27.50
C HIS A 442 32.26 -45.31 -27.96
N ASP A 443 32.56 -45.52 -29.25
CA ASP A 443 32.99 -46.81 -29.80
C ASP A 443 34.52 -46.91 -29.83
#